data_AF-A0A949PJU6-F1
#
_entry.id   AF-A0A949PJU6-F1
#
_cell.length_a   1.000
_cell.length_b   1.000
_cell.length_c   1.000
_cell.angle_alpha   90.00
_cell.angle_beta   90.00
_cell.angle_gamma   90.00
#
_symmetry.space_group_name_H-M   'P 1'
#
loop_
_entity.id
_entity.type
_entity.pdbx_description
1 polymer ?
#
loop_
_entity_poly.entity_id
_entity_poly.type
_entity_poly.pdbx_seq_one_letter_code
_entity_poly.pdbx_strand_id
1 'polypeptide(L)'
;PPYNHENLQQTFAGIFSALRQSLSMVLEQSAVSLDLVERKYGIHVAPITDPSLTKTASFVIAVKADIPTEMLRTRFPTQAKLAPVENIRELISTQLPGLRIRPLPVAPRQIPYHAGFTYFEIDSTGELWAAMQQSGGFAVHLGAEYPGLIMELWAIRS
;
A
#
# COMPACT_ATOMS: atom_id res chain seq x y z
N PRO A 1 -36.84 14.43 -11.51
CA PRO A 1 -37.96 15.25 -12.05
C PRO A 1 -39.04 14.31 -12.61
N PRO A 2 -40.33 14.68 -12.58
CA PRO A 2 -41.40 13.88 -13.19
C PRO A 2 -41.23 13.82 -14.72
N TYR A 3 -41.67 12.72 -15.32
CA TYR A 3 -41.56 12.51 -16.76
C TYR A 3 -42.41 13.52 -17.54
N ASN A 4 -41.79 14.25 -18.48
CA ASN A 4 -42.49 15.12 -19.42
C ASN A 4 -42.10 14.74 -20.86
N HIS A 5 -43.05 14.15 -21.60
CA HIS A 5 -42.86 13.70 -22.98
C HIS A 5 -42.56 14.84 -23.95
N GLU A 6 -43.10 16.04 -23.70
CA GLU A 6 -42.89 17.20 -24.57
C GLU A 6 -41.56 17.92 -24.31
N ASN A 7 -40.89 17.62 -23.19
CA ASN A 7 -39.58 18.16 -22.87
C ASN A 7 -38.65 17.09 -22.28
N LEU A 8 -38.21 16.19 -23.16
CA LEU A 8 -37.32 15.08 -22.82
C LEU A 8 -35.95 15.57 -22.32
N GLN A 9 -35.45 16.69 -22.85
CA GLN A 9 -34.15 17.25 -22.45
C GLN A 9 -34.12 17.60 -20.96
N GLN A 10 -35.14 18.33 -20.46
CA GLN A 10 -35.23 18.67 -19.04
C GLN A 10 -35.51 17.43 -18.17
N THR A 11 -36.32 16.49 -18.67
CA THR A 11 -36.65 15.24 -17.98
C THR A 11 -35.41 14.40 -17.69
N PHE A 12 -34.56 14.21 -18.70
CA PHE A 12 -33.38 13.34 -18.58
C PHE A 12 -32.11 14.05 -18.10
N ALA A 13 -32.02 15.39 -18.15
CA ALA A 13 -30.81 16.12 -17.75
C ALA A 13 -30.37 15.80 -16.30
N GLY A 14 -31.31 15.79 -15.35
CA GLY A 14 -31.01 15.45 -13.95
C GLY A 14 -30.59 13.99 -13.78
N ILE A 15 -31.19 13.08 -14.55
CA ILE A 15 -30.86 11.64 -14.53
C ILE A 15 -29.47 11.41 -15.11
N PHE A 16 -29.16 12.02 -16.27
CA PHE A 16 -27.84 11.91 -16.87
C PHE A 16 -26.74 12.57 -16.03
N SER A 17 -27.05 13.64 -15.31
CA SER A 17 -26.12 14.27 -14.36
C SER A 17 -25.87 13.35 -13.16
N ALA A 18 -26.93 12.80 -12.55
CA ALA A 18 -26.81 11.87 -11.44
C ALA A 18 -26.11 10.57 -11.84
N LEU A 19 -26.46 10.00 -13.00
CA LEU A 19 -25.78 8.83 -13.56
C LEU A 19 -24.32 9.14 -13.86
N ARG A 20 -24.00 10.29 -14.47
CA ARG A 20 -22.59 10.68 -14.65
C ARG A 20 -21.89 10.86 -13.32
N GLN A 21 -22.48 11.49 -12.31
CA GLN A 21 -21.87 11.63 -10.99
C GLN A 21 -21.64 10.29 -10.29
N SER A 22 -22.62 9.38 -10.35
CA SER A 22 -22.52 8.03 -9.79
C SER A 22 -21.54 7.14 -10.56
N LEU A 23 -21.42 7.33 -11.88
CA LEU A 23 -20.47 6.61 -12.75
C LEU A 23 -19.11 7.31 -12.81
N SER A 24 -18.99 8.57 -12.40
CA SER A 24 -17.72 9.28 -12.20
C SER A 24 -17.14 9.00 -10.81
N MET A 25 -17.91 8.39 -9.90
CA MET A 25 -17.38 7.61 -8.78
C MET A 25 -16.85 6.25 -9.23
N VAL A 26 -16.42 6.10 -10.49
CA VAL A 26 -15.53 5.00 -10.86
C VAL A 26 -14.35 5.12 -9.91
N LEU A 27 -14.20 4.09 -9.07
CA LEU A 27 -12.94 3.79 -8.42
C LEU A 27 -11.93 3.68 -9.56
N GLU A 28 -11.24 4.78 -9.86
CA GLU A 28 -9.91 4.67 -10.42
C GLU A 28 -9.22 3.64 -9.53
N GLN A 29 -8.56 2.66 -10.14
CA GLN A 29 -7.73 1.71 -9.41
C GLN A 29 -6.56 2.51 -8.82
N SER A 30 -6.83 3.27 -7.77
CA SER A 30 -5.86 4.14 -7.11
C SER A 30 -4.82 3.27 -6.42
N ALA A 31 -5.16 2.03 -6.06
CA ALA A 31 -4.23 1.07 -5.47
C ALA A 31 -3.65 0.12 -6.53
N VAL A 32 -2.32 0.05 -6.57
CA VAL A 32 -1.54 -0.91 -7.36
C VAL A 32 -0.87 -1.89 -6.41
N SER A 33 -1.06 -3.20 -6.62
CA SER A 33 -0.32 -4.23 -5.88
C SER A 33 1.11 -4.32 -6.41
N LEU A 34 2.06 -4.43 -5.51
CA LEU A 34 3.48 -4.63 -5.76
C LEU A 34 3.87 -6.00 -5.18
N ASP A 35 4.13 -6.95 -6.07
CA ASP A 35 4.39 -8.34 -5.67
C ASP A 35 5.71 -8.45 -4.90
N LEU A 36 5.61 -8.93 -3.65
CA LEU A 36 6.76 -9.23 -2.81
C LEU A 36 7.28 -10.63 -3.15
N VAL A 37 8.45 -10.66 -3.79
CA VAL A 37 9.13 -11.91 -4.14
C VAL A 37 10.19 -12.22 -3.11
N GLU A 38 10.09 -13.38 -2.47
CA GLU A 38 11.11 -13.86 -1.54
C GLU A 38 12.44 -14.08 -2.28
N ARG A 39 13.51 -13.55 -1.69
CA ARG A 39 14.89 -13.72 -2.13
C ARG A 39 15.67 -14.44 -1.03
N LYS A 40 17.00 -14.32 -1.03
CA LYS A 40 17.85 -14.96 -0.03
C LYS A 40 17.78 -14.22 1.31
N TYR A 41 17.98 -14.96 2.40
CA TYR A 41 18.15 -14.44 3.77
C TYR A 41 16.94 -13.69 4.33
N GLY A 42 15.71 -14.16 4.05
CA GLY A 42 14.49 -13.56 4.60
C GLY A 42 14.16 -12.16 4.04
N ILE A 43 14.79 -11.80 2.91
CA ILE A 43 14.54 -10.54 2.22
C ILE A 43 13.46 -10.76 1.17
N HIS A 44 12.39 -9.97 1.23
CA HIS A 44 11.33 -9.91 0.22
C HIS A 44 11.50 -8.63 -0.59
N VAL A 45 11.43 -8.71 -1.91
CA VAL A 45 11.66 -7.58 -2.81
C VAL A 45 10.42 -7.32 -3.65
N ALA A 46 9.97 -6.07 -3.67
CA ALA A 46 8.90 -5.59 -4.52
C ALA A 46 9.44 -4.54 -5.51
N PRO A 47 9.61 -4.88 -6.80
CA PRO A 47 10.09 -3.92 -7.80
C PRO A 47 9.06 -2.82 -8.04
N ILE A 48 9.53 -1.59 -8.26
CA ILE A 48 8.67 -0.45 -8.64
C ILE A 48 8.82 -0.25 -10.15
N THR A 49 7.81 -0.60 -10.93
CA THR A 49 7.83 -0.44 -12.38
C THR A 49 7.62 1.01 -12.83
N ASP A 50 6.85 1.78 -12.06
CA ASP A 50 6.56 3.19 -12.33
C ASP A 50 7.20 4.09 -11.25
N PRO A 51 8.34 4.73 -11.54
CA PRO A 51 9.04 5.60 -10.59
C PRO A 51 8.22 6.82 -10.15
N SER A 52 7.14 7.18 -10.87
CA SER A 52 6.26 8.27 -10.43
C SER A 52 5.52 7.94 -9.13
N LEU A 53 5.37 6.65 -8.81
CA LEU A 53 4.69 6.18 -7.59
C LEU A 53 5.38 6.69 -6.32
N THR A 54 6.72 6.73 -6.27
CA THR A 54 7.43 7.22 -5.07
C THR A 54 7.22 8.72 -4.80
N LYS A 55 6.65 9.46 -5.75
CA LYS A 55 6.36 10.90 -5.63
C LYS A 55 4.88 11.20 -5.44
N THR A 56 4.01 10.32 -5.95
CA THR A 56 2.56 10.58 -6.07
C THR A 56 1.68 9.62 -5.27
N ALA A 57 2.24 8.49 -4.84
CA ALA A 57 1.51 7.47 -4.10
C ALA A 57 1.94 7.42 -2.63
N SER A 58 0.98 7.09 -1.78
CA SER A 58 1.21 6.57 -0.45
C SER A 58 1.42 5.06 -0.53
N PHE A 59 2.22 4.48 0.38
CA PHE A 59 2.51 3.05 0.36
C PHE A 59 2.03 2.39 1.64
N VAL A 60 1.42 1.22 1.48
CA VAL A 60 0.85 0.44 2.57
C VAL A 60 1.32 -1.00 2.44
N ILE A 61 1.84 -1.57 3.52
CA ILE A 61 2.11 -3.01 3.62
C ILE A 61 0.97 -3.67 4.40
N ALA A 62 0.33 -4.66 3.79
CA ALA A 62 -0.66 -5.51 4.43
C ALA A 62 0.02 -6.81 4.86
N VAL A 63 -0.15 -7.20 6.13
CA VAL A 63 0.52 -8.36 6.72
C VAL A 63 -0.48 -9.26 7.41
N LYS A 64 -0.38 -10.56 7.15
CA LYS A 64 -1.10 -11.61 7.85
C LYS A 64 -0.11 -12.66 8.33
N ALA A 65 -0.34 -13.19 9.52
CA ALA A 65 0.44 -14.28 10.10
C ALA A 65 -0.44 -15.05 11.09
N ASP A 66 -0.03 -16.26 11.45
CA ASP A 66 -0.71 -17.15 12.40
C ASP A 66 -0.45 -16.74 13.86
N ILE A 67 -0.61 -15.44 14.14
CA ILE A 67 -0.51 -14.84 15.47
C ILE A 67 -1.64 -13.82 15.67
N PRO A 68 -2.03 -13.51 16.92
CA PRO A 68 -2.98 -12.45 17.22
C PRO A 68 -2.63 -11.10 16.55
N THR A 69 -3.61 -10.47 15.93
CA THR A 69 -3.45 -9.20 15.19
C THR A 69 -2.90 -8.08 16.07
N GLU A 70 -3.27 -8.00 17.34
CA GLU A 70 -2.71 -7.02 18.28
C GLU A 70 -1.21 -7.22 18.54
N MET A 71 -0.74 -8.47 18.58
CA MET A 71 0.68 -8.76 18.66
C MET A 71 1.40 -8.40 17.36
N LEU A 72 0.79 -8.71 16.21
CA LEU A 72 1.35 -8.31 14.91
C LEU A 72 1.45 -6.78 14.80
N ARG A 73 0.42 -6.06 15.22
CA ARG A 73 0.33 -4.59 15.20
C ARG A 73 1.43 -3.91 16.01
N THR A 74 1.84 -4.52 17.12
CA THR A 74 2.87 -3.99 18.03
C THR A 74 4.28 -4.46 17.67
N ARG A 75 4.45 -5.72 17.25
CA ARG A 75 5.76 -6.31 16.97
C ARG A 75 6.27 -6.02 15.57
N PHE A 76 5.40 -6.06 14.56
CA PHE A 76 5.81 -5.93 13.16
C PHE A 76 6.58 -4.62 12.88
N PRO A 77 6.14 -3.43 13.33
CA PRO A 77 6.88 -2.18 13.11
C PRO A 77 8.28 -2.14 13.70
N THR A 78 8.56 -2.94 14.72
CA THR A 78 9.88 -2.96 15.39
C THR A 78 10.81 -4.04 14.83
N GLN A 79 10.26 -5.05 14.15
CA GLN A 79 11.01 -6.20 13.64
C GLN A 79 11.17 -6.20 12.12
N ALA A 80 10.28 -5.50 11.40
CA ALA A 80 10.39 -5.32 9.97
C ALA A 80 11.31 -4.14 9.63
N LYS A 81 12.23 -4.35 8.70
CA LYS A 81 13.06 -3.31 8.09
C LYS A 81 12.65 -3.15 6.64
N LEU A 82 12.06 -1.99 6.31
CA LEU A 82 11.75 -1.60 4.95
C LEU A 82 12.82 -0.65 4.44
N ALA A 83 13.29 -0.82 3.22
CA ALA A 83 14.34 0.02 2.64
C ALA A 83 14.35 -0.05 1.11
N PRO A 84 15.10 0.84 0.43
CA PRO A 84 15.53 0.61 -0.94
C PRO A 84 16.22 -0.76 -1.08
N VAL A 85 15.95 -1.46 -2.18
CA VAL A 85 16.54 -2.78 -2.44
C VAL A 85 18.07 -2.75 -2.45
N GLU A 86 18.67 -1.63 -2.84
CA GLU A 86 20.11 -1.42 -2.87
C GLU A 86 20.72 -1.24 -1.47
N ASN A 87 19.96 -0.69 -0.51
CA ASN A 87 20.46 -0.33 0.83
C ASN A 87 20.17 -1.38 1.91
N ILE A 88 19.23 -2.31 1.68
CA ILE A 88 18.74 -3.22 2.74
C ILE A 88 19.86 -4.04 3.40
N ARG A 89 20.86 -4.50 2.65
CA ARG A 89 21.96 -5.31 3.19
C ARG A 89 22.84 -4.52 4.16
N GLU A 90 23.13 -3.28 3.82
CA GLU A 90 23.90 -2.38 4.66
C GLU A 90 23.13 -2.03 5.94
N LEU A 91 21.82 -1.75 5.84
CA LEU A 91 20.97 -1.50 7.00
C LEU A 91 20.87 -2.70 7.96
N ILE A 92 20.93 -3.93 7.42
CA ILE A 92 20.97 -5.14 8.22
C ILE A 92 22.32 -5.24 8.94
N SER A 93 23.44 -5.10 8.23
CA SER A 93 24.79 -5.27 8.82
C SER A 93 25.13 -4.17 9.84
N THR A 94 24.71 -2.94 9.59
CA THR A 94 24.95 -1.78 10.46
C THR A 94 23.91 -1.62 11.56
N GLN A 95 22.90 -2.49 11.60
CA GLN A 95 21.76 -2.42 12.52
C GLN A 95 20.97 -1.10 12.45
N LEU A 96 21.12 -0.33 11.38
CA LEU A 96 20.38 0.91 11.19
C LEU A 96 18.88 0.66 10.99
N PRO A 97 18.03 1.63 11.38
CA PRO A 97 16.58 1.56 11.16
C PRO A 97 16.25 1.74 9.67
N GLY A 98 15.20 1.05 9.22
CA GLY A 98 14.62 1.25 7.89
C GLY A 98 13.60 2.39 7.85
N LEU A 99 12.84 2.44 6.77
CA LEU A 99 11.65 3.27 6.63
C LEU A 99 10.68 2.94 7.76
N ARG A 100 10.16 3.98 8.42
CA ARG A 100 9.20 3.82 9.51
C ARG A 100 7.87 3.34 8.94
N ILE A 101 7.23 2.43 9.65
CA ILE A 101 5.87 1.99 9.33
C ILE A 101 4.95 2.22 10.52
N ARG A 102 3.70 2.59 10.26
CA ARG A 102 2.72 2.94 11.28
C ARG A 102 1.46 2.10 11.09
N PRO A 103 0.94 1.44 12.14
CA PRO A 103 -0.27 0.65 12.00
C PRO A 103 -1.49 1.54 11.69
N LEU A 104 -2.28 1.13 10.71
CA LEU A 104 -3.54 1.76 10.37
C LEU A 104 -4.69 1.09 11.16
N PRO A 105 -5.62 1.85 11.75
CA PRO A 105 -6.74 1.29 12.51
C PRO A 105 -7.77 0.60 11.61
N VAL A 106 -7.82 0.97 10.34
CA VAL A 106 -8.74 0.43 9.33
C VAL A 106 -8.01 0.23 8.01
N ALA A 107 -8.44 -0.75 7.22
CA ALA A 107 -7.94 -0.96 5.87
C ALA A 107 -8.28 0.27 4.99
N PRO A 108 -7.34 0.76 4.16
CA PRO A 108 -7.63 1.78 3.16
C PRO A 108 -8.73 1.30 2.20
N ARG A 109 -9.67 2.19 1.85
CA ARG A 109 -10.84 1.85 1.02
C ARG A 109 -10.47 1.47 -0.41
N GLN A 110 -9.27 1.84 -0.85
CA GLN A 110 -8.74 1.59 -2.18
C GLN A 110 -8.15 0.17 -2.32
N ILE A 111 -7.79 -0.48 -1.21
CA ILE A 111 -7.20 -1.83 -1.21
C ILE A 111 -8.32 -2.86 -0.99
N PRO A 112 -8.35 -3.99 -1.74
CA PRO A 112 -9.27 -5.08 -1.47
C PRO A 112 -9.21 -5.54 -0.01
N TYR A 113 -10.38 -5.73 0.60
CA TYR A 113 -10.43 -6.21 1.97
C TYR A 113 -10.03 -7.68 2.04
N HIS A 114 -8.98 -7.97 2.81
CA HIS A 114 -8.55 -9.33 3.11
C HIS A 114 -8.71 -9.59 4.61
N ALA A 115 -9.53 -10.59 4.96
CA ALA A 115 -9.76 -10.95 6.36
C ALA A 115 -8.46 -11.46 7.03
N GLY A 116 -8.17 -10.93 8.22
CA GLY A 116 -6.99 -11.30 9.02
C GLY A 116 -5.72 -10.54 8.68
N PHE A 117 -5.77 -9.56 7.76
CA PHE A 117 -4.64 -8.67 7.51
C PHE A 117 -4.62 -7.48 8.46
N THR A 118 -3.41 -7.08 8.84
CA THR A 118 -3.10 -5.82 9.53
C THR A 118 -2.37 -4.91 8.56
N TYR A 119 -2.77 -3.65 8.50
CA TYR A 119 -2.27 -2.70 7.51
C TYR A 119 -1.33 -1.70 8.17
N PHE A 120 -0.21 -1.41 7.51
CA PHE A 120 0.77 -0.44 7.98
C PHE A 120 1.11 0.55 6.86
N GLU A 121 0.98 1.84 7.15
CA GLU A 121 1.43 2.90 6.25
C GLU A 121 2.94 3.10 6.36
N ILE A 122 3.60 3.27 5.22
CA ILE A 122 5.03 3.56 5.13
C ILE A 122 5.24 5.06 5.16
N ASP A 123 6.12 5.52 6.04
CA ASP A 123 6.50 6.92 6.15
C ASP A 123 7.35 7.35 4.94
N SER A 124 6.81 8.26 4.14
CA SER A 124 7.43 8.77 2.91
C SER A 124 8.28 10.03 3.14
N THR A 125 9.02 10.07 4.26
CA THR A 125 9.84 11.23 4.64
C THR A 125 11.27 10.84 5.01
N GLY A 126 12.19 11.81 4.98
CA GLY A 126 13.59 11.63 5.36
C GLY A 126 14.51 11.16 4.23
N GLU A 127 15.80 11.03 4.54
CA GLU A 127 16.87 10.71 3.57
C GLU A 127 16.71 9.32 2.94
N LEU A 128 16.29 8.32 3.73
CA LEU A 128 16.07 6.98 3.22
C LEU A 128 14.92 6.93 2.20
N TRP A 129 13.90 7.78 2.37
CA TRP A 129 12.85 7.96 1.36
C TRP A 129 13.37 8.67 0.10
N ALA A 130 14.28 9.63 0.25
CA ALA A 130 14.91 10.26 -0.92
C ALA A 130 15.68 9.22 -1.76
N ALA A 131 16.35 8.27 -1.12
CA ALA A 131 17.00 7.14 -1.80
C ALA A 131 15.99 6.22 -2.51
N MET A 132 14.78 6.03 -1.98
CA MET A 132 13.72 5.27 -2.66
C MET A 132 13.37 5.85 -4.04
N GLN A 133 13.44 7.17 -4.22
CA GLN A 133 13.11 7.80 -5.51
C GLN A 133 14.12 7.46 -6.64
N GLN A 134 15.28 6.93 -6.28
CA GLN A 134 16.33 6.50 -7.21
C GLN A 134 16.48 4.96 -7.24
N SER A 135 15.69 4.26 -6.43
CA SER A 135 15.75 2.81 -6.24
C SER A 135 14.90 2.05 -7.25
N GLY A 136 15.31 0.82 -7.57
CA GLY A 136 14.51 -0.11 -8.37
C GLY A 136 13.32 -0.74 -7.63
N GLY A 137 13.21 -0.58 -6.31
CA GLY A 137 12.07 -1.09 -5.54
C GLY A 137 12.27 -1.19 -4.04
N PHE A 138 11.25 -1.71 -3.36
CA PHE A 138 11.29 -1.96 -1.92
C PHE A 138 11.95 -3.30 -1.61
N ALA A 139 12.70 -3.34 -0.52
CA ALA A 139 13.07 -4.55 0.16
C ALA A 139 12.53 -4.54 1.60
N VAL A 140 11.99 -5.69 2.02
CA VAL A 140 11.47 -5.94 3.36
C VAL A 140 12.29 -7.08 3.95
N HIS A 141 12.93 -6.83 5.08
CA HIS A 141 13.60 -7.86 5.87
C HIS A 141 12.89 -8.01 7.21
N LEU A 142 12.71 -9.25 7.66
CA LEU A 142 12.10 -9.55 8.95
C LEU A 142 13.16 -10.09 9.92
N GLY A 143 13.33 -9.41 11.05
CA GLY A 143 14.23 -9.85 12.12
C GLY A 143 13.70 -11.04 12.93
N ALA A 144 12.47 -11.47 12.68
CA ALA A 144 11.83 -12.61 13.34
C ALA A 144 11.02 -13.42 12.32
N GLU A 145 10.84 -14.70 12.63
CA GLU A 145 9.99 -15.58 11.85
C GLU A 145 8.52 -15.43 12.27
N TYR A 146 7.64 -15.32 11.28
CA TYR A 146 6.20 -15.23 11.46
C TYR A 146 5.56 -16.47 10.82
N PRO A 147 4.87 -17.34 11.59
CA PRO A 147 4.23 -18.52 11.03
C PRO A 147 3.09 -18.09 10.08
N GLY A 148 2.96 -18.78 8.94
CA GLY A 148 1.91 -18.49 7.97
C GLY A 148 1.96 -17.07 7.40
N LEU A 149 3.15 -16.47 7.35
CA LEU A 149 3.32 -15.09 6.91
C LEU A 149 2.88 -14.89 5.46
N ILE A 150 2.02 -13.90 5.26
CA ILE A 150 1.63 -13.37 3.96
C ILE A 150 1.82 -11.86 4.02
N MET A 151 2.50 -11.31 3.01
CA MET A 151 2.72 -9.87 2.89
C MET A 151 2.33 -9.40 1.50
N GLU A 152 1.64 -8.26 1.45
CA GLU A 152 1.31 -7.56 0.22
C GLU A 152 1.75 -6.11 0.35
N LEU A 153 2.40 -5.57 -0.68
CA LEU A 153 2.74 -4.16 -0.73
C LEU A 153 1.82 -3.46 -1.72
N TRP A 154 1.25 -2.34 -1.33
CA TRP A 154 0.29 -1.58 -2.11
C TRP A 154 0.75 -0.13 -2.26
N ALA A 155 0.62 0.42 -3.46
CA ALA A 155 0.82 1.83 -3.74
C ALA A 155 -0.52 2.48 -4.05
N ILE A 156 -0.98 3.43 -3.23
CA ILE A 156 -2.24 4.15 -3.37
C ILE A 156 -1.93 5.56 -3.92
N ARG A 157 -2.26 5.81 -5.19
CA ARG A 157 -2.16 7.12 -5.84
C ARG A 157 -3.06 8.13 -5.14
N SER A 158 -2.51 9.33 -4.90
CA SER A 158 -3.18 10.47 -4.27
C SER A 158 -3.79 11.41 -5.30
#